data_AF-A0A5N9HEU2-F1
#
_entry.id   AF-A0A5N9HEU2-F1
#
_cell.length_a   1.000
_cell.length_b   1.000
_cell.length_c   1.000
_cell.angle_alpha   90.00
_cell.angle_beta   90.00
_cell.angle_gamma   90.00
#
_symmetry.space_group_name_H-M   'P 1'
#
loop_
_entity.id
_entity.type
_entity.pdbx_description
1 polymer ?
#
loop_
_entity_poly.entity_id
_entity_poly.type
_entity_poly.pdbx_seq_one_letter_code
_entity_poly.pdbx_strand_id
1 'polypeptide(L)' 'MTTDRQAWLALTAEDVIDPDLPICDPHHHFWDRPSSRYILEDLLGDTGSGHNITETVFVECSSEYLNDGPEALKV' A
#
# COMPACT_ATOMS: atom_id res chain seq x y z
N MET A 1 -16.17 -10.95 4.18
CA MET A 1 -15.43 -11.81 5.13
C MET A 1 -14.07 -11.20 5.30
N THR A 2 -13.73 -10.79 6.52
CA THR A 2 -12.38 -10.29 6.85
C THR A 2 -11.40 -11.43 6.62
N THR A 3 -10.45 -11.28 5.69
CA THR A 3 -9.42 -12.29 5.42
C THR A 3 -8.61 -12.58 6.69
N ASP A 4 -8.03 -13.78 6.85
CA ASP A 4 -7.17 -14.13 7.99
C ASP A 4 -6.09 -13.07 8.30
N ARG A 5 -5.53 -12.44 7.25
CA ARG A 5 -4.57 -11.34 7.38
C ARG A 5 -5.12 -10.13 8.13
N GLN A 6 -6.33 -9.70 7.81
CA GLN A 6 -6.97 -8.52 8.40
C GLN A 6 -7.36 -8.79 9.86
N ALA A 7 -7.80 -10.02 10.18
CA ALA A 7 -8.02 -10.42 11.56
C ALA A 7 -6.72 -10.41 12.39
N TRP A 8 -5.60 -10.80 11.78
CA TRP A 8 -4.28 -10.73 12.41
C TRP A 8 -3.78 -9.30 12.60
N LEU A 9 -3.93 -8.41 11.61
CA LEU A 9 -3.54 -6.99 11.72
C LEU A 9 -4.32 -6.27 12.83
N ALA A 10 -5.60 -6.60 13.01
CA ALA A 10 -6.46 -5.99 14.02
C ALA A 10 -6.19 -6.47 15.47
N LEU A 11 -5.23 -7.37 15.70
CA LEU A 11 -4.91 -7.87 17.05
C LEU A 11 -4.37 -6.80 17.99
N THR A 12 -3.80 -5.72 17.46
CA THR A 12 -3.23 -4.64 18.26
C THR A 12 -3.44 -3.32 17.54
N ALA A 13 -3.92 -2.33 18.28
CA ALA A 13 -3.99 -0.94 17.85
C ALA A 13 -3.16 -0.12 18.85
N GLU A 14 -2.26 0.72 18.32
CA GLU A 14 -1.40 1.60 19.10
C GLU A 14 -1.85 3.05 18.93
N ASP A 15 -1.64 3.88 19.97
CA ASP A 15 -1.93 5.30 19.89
C ASP A 15 -0.91 5.99 18.97
N VAL A 16 -1.42 6.87 18.09
CA VAL A 16 -0.57 7.66 17.19
C VAL A 16 0.24 8.68 17.99
N ILE A 17 1.56 8.64 17.78
CA ILE A 17 2.50 9.61 18.34
C ILE A 17 2.65 10.78 17.35
N ASP A 18 2.63 12.01 17.88
CA ASP A 18 2.78 13.25 17.11
C ASP A 18 1.89 13.29 15.86
N PRO A 19 0.55 13.27 16.01
CA PRO A 19 -0.39 13.10 14.90
C PRO A 19 -0.30 14.22 13.84
N ASP A 20 0.21 15.40 14.21
CA ASP A 20 0.35 16.53 13.30
C ASP A 20 1.69 16.52 12.53
N LEU A 21 2.66 15.67 12.90
CA LEU A 21 3.98 15.63 12.26
C LEU A 21 3.82 15.17 10.80
N PRO A 22 4.17 16.00 9.80
CA PRO A 22 4.12 15.57 8.41
C PRO A 22 5.17 14.49 8.15
N ILE A 23 4.73 13.38 7.57
CA ILE A 23 5.56 12.22 7.28
C ILE A 23 5.48 11.92 5.78
N CYS A 24 6.64 11.64 5.19
CA CYS A 24 6.75 11.01 3.88
C CYS A 24 6.95 9.51 4.08
N ASP A 25 6.04 8.68 3.55
CA ASP A 25 6.26 7.24 3.44
C ASP A 25 7.22 6.99 2.26
N PRO A 26 8.48 6.59 2.52
CA PRO A 26 9.50 6.54 1.48
C PRO A 26 9.37 5.29 0.59
N HIS A 27 8.45 4.36 0.86
CA HIS A 27 8.42 3.09 0.14
C HIS A 27 7.06 2.38 0.24
N HIS A 28 6.31 2.37 -0.86
CA HIS A 28 5.22 1.42 -1.06
C HIS A 28 5.27 0.80 -2.46
N HIS A 29 4.54 -0.29 -2.64
CA HIS A 29 4.35 -0.97 -3.91
C HIS A 29 2.86 -1.09 -4.22
N PHE A 30 2.50 -1.28 -5.48
CA PHE A 30 1.17 -1.72 -5.87
C PHE A 30 1.26 -3.03 -6.63
N TRP A 31 0.41 -3.98 -6.26
CA TRP A 31 0.25 -5.21 -7.01
C TRP A 31 -1.12 -5.84 -6.79
N ASP A 32 -1.55 -6.59 -7.79
CA ASP A 32 -2.75 -7.43 -7.73
C ASP A 32 -2.39 -8.88 -8.05
N ARG A 33 -2.06 -9.66 -7.02
CA ARG A 33 -1.67 -11.07 -7.14
C ARG A 33 -2.67 -11.95 -6.37
N PRO A 34 -2.94 -13.19 -6.83
CA PRO A 34 -3.97 -14.05 -6.22
C PRO A 34 -3.87 -14.28 -4.70
N SER A 35 -2.66 -14.21 -4.14
CA SER A 35 -2.39 -14.42 -2.70
C SER A 35 -1.93 -13.16 -1.96
N SER A 36 -1.76 -12.04 -2.66
CA SER A 36 -1.28 -10.79 -2.08
C SER A 36 -1.73 -9.65 -2.98
N ARG A 37 -2.60 -8.80 -2.45
CA ARG A 37 -3.10 -7.61 -3.13
C ARG A 37 -2.78 -6.41 -2.25
N TYR A 38 -2.26 -5.37 -2.87
CA TYR A 38 -2.12 -4.05 -2.27
C TYR A 38 -2.27 -3.01 -3.37
N ILE A 39 -3.36 -2.24 -3.31
CA ILE A 39 -3.76 -1.25 -4.31
C ILE A 39 -3.99 0.11 -3.66
N LEU A 40 -4.40 1.10 -4.44
CA LEU A 40 -4.62 2.47 -3.96
C LEU A 40 -5.57 2.53 -2.76
N GLU A 41 -6.65 1.76 -2.75
CA GLU A 41 -7.63 1.73 -1.66
C GLU A 41 -7.04 1.21 -0.36
N ASP A 42 -6.11 0.24 -0.43
CA ASP A 42 -5.40 -0.28 0.74
C ASP A 42 -4.44 0.80 1.28
N LEU A 43 -3.69 1.46 0.39
CA LEU A 43 -2.79 2.56 0.76
C LEU A 43 -3.55 3.70 1.44
N LEU A 44 -4.67 4.14 0.88
CA LEU A 44 -5.48 5.21 1.46
C LEU A 44 -6.03 4.83 2.84
N GLY A 45 -6.37 3.55 3.05
CA GLY A 45 -6.75 3.02 4.36
C GLY A 45 -5.62 3.11 5.37
N ASP A 46 -4.42 2.69 4.98
CA ASP A 46 -3.24 2.70 5.84
C ASP A 46 -2.77 4.13 6.14
N THR A 47 -2.63 4.99 5.13
CA THR A 47 -2.17 6.38 5.30
C THR A 47 -3.21 7.25 6.01
N GLY A 48 -4.48 6.87 5.96
CA GLY A 48 -5.58 7.53 6.67
C GLY A 48 -5.81 7.02 8.10
N SER A 49 -4.99 6.09 8.60
CA SER A 49 -5.21 5.42 9.90
C SER A 49 -4.84 6.26 11.13
N GLY A 50 -4.21 7.42 10.94
CA GLY A 50 -4.06 8.45 11.97
C GLY A 50 -2.76 9.24 11.94
N HIS A 51 -1.67 8.71 11.36
CA HIS A 51 -0.48 9.50 11.08
C HIS A 51 -0.74 10.52 9.97
N ASN A 52 -0.14 11.71 10.05
CA ASN A 52 -0.20 12.73 9.00
C ASN A 52 0.78 12.40 7.85
N ILE A 53 0.44 11.39 7.05
CA ILE A 53 1.17 11.03 5.83
C ILE A 53 0.79 12.02 4.73
N THR A 54 1.74 12.86 4.31
CA THR A 54 1.53 13.93 3.32
C THR A 54 2.03 13.56 1.93
N GLU A 55 3.06 12.73 1.87
CA GLU A 55 3.67 12.23 0.63
C GLU A 55 3.98 10.75 0.75
N THR A 56 4.01 10.07 -0.39
CA THR A 56 4.46 8.67 -0.49
C THR A 56 5.33 8.49 -1.73
N VAL A 57 6.21 7.50 -1.70
CA VAL A 57 7.03 7.11 -2.85
C VAL A 57 6.62 5.72 -3.32
N PHE A 58 6.09 5.66 -4.54
CA PHE A 58 5.81 4.40 -5.23
C PHE A 58 7.11 3.81 -5.79
N VAL A 59 7.39 2.55 -5.46
CA VAL A 59 8.53 1.80 -5.96
C VAL A 59 8.02 0.74 -6.93
N GLU A 60 8.59 0.73 -8.14
CA GLU A 60 8.28 -0.22 -9.20
C GLU A 60 8.56 -1.67 -8.73
N CYS A 61 7.69 -2.63 -9.11
CA CYS A 61 7.76 -4.01 -8.62
C CYS A 61 7.22 -5.08 -9.59
N SER A 62 7.35 -4.84 -10.90
CA SER A 62 6.97 -5.77 -11.96
C SER A 62 5.48 -6.12 -11.93
N SER A 63 4.62 -5.16 -11.59
CA SER A 63 3.17 -5.32 -11.55
C SER A 63 2.47 -4.36 -12.51
N GLU A 64 1.33 -4.78 -13.05
CA GLU A 64 0.50 -3.97 -13.96
C GLU A 64 1.24 -3.47 -15.23
N TYR A 65 2.24 -4.24 -15.70
CA TYR A 65 2.82 -4.03 -17.02
C TYR A 65 1.81 -4.40 -18.11
N LEU A 66 2.00 -3.88 -19.32
CA LEU A 66 1.08 -4.15 -20.41
C LEU A 66 1.10 -5.65 -20.77
N ASN A 67 -0.09 -6.23 -20.95
CA ASN A 67 -0.23 -7.60 -21.43
C ASN A 67 0.00 -7.71 -22.95
N ASP A 68 -0.14 -6.60 -23.69
CA ASP A 68 0.08 -6.51 -25.12
C ASP A 68 0.82 -5.20 -25.50
N GLY A 69 1.15 -5.03 -26.78
CA GLY A 69 1.89 -3.84 -27.26
C GLY A 69 3.42 -3.99 -27.30
N PRO A 70 4.17 -2.87 -27.27
CA PRO A 70 5.64 -2.87 -27.41
C PRO A 70 6.33 -3.67 -26.31
N GLU A 71 7.32 -4.47 -26.71
CA GLU A 71 8.02 -5.38 -25.78
C GLU A 71 8.69 -4.66 -24.60
N ALA A 72 9.18 -3.44 -24.83
CA ALA A 72 9.80 -2.62 -23.79
C ALA A 72 8.84 -2.16 -22.67
N LEU A 73 7.53 -2.38 -22.82
CA LEU A 73 6.49 -2.03 -21.84
C LEU A 73 5.86 -3.26 -21.17
N LYS A 74 6.43 -4.45 -21.39
CA LYS A 74 6.04 -5.71 -20.78
C LYS A 74 7.08 -6.14 -19.75
N VAL A 75 6.72 -7.14 -18.95
CA VAL A 75 7.60 -7.75 -17.93
C VAL A 75 8.20 -9.06 -18.41
#